data_AF-A0A661ILT8-F1
#
_entry.id   AF-A0A661ILT8-F1
#
_cell.length_a   1.000
_cell.length_b   1.000
_cell.length_c   1.000
_cell.angle_alpha   90.00
_cell.angle_beta   90.00
_cell.angle_gamma   90.00
#
_symmetry.space_group_name_H-M   'P 1'
#
loop_
_entity.id
_entity.type
_entity.pdbx_description
1 polymer ?
#
loop_
_entity_poly.entity_id
_entity_poly.type
_entity_poly.pdbx_seq_one_letter_code
_entity_poly.pdbx_strand_id
1 'polypeptide(L)'
;MDGPIGGPRGALRRAGIGGGRRRGDHVPRALHREVGSLPHDRLAPAGGGPWAMDFGEAQKRSHRLRGGSAERAPVAPFHHGPSAPSGLPHHLRLRRGGGGLGPRWGGFGGDDRRDEEAMRRRDFLKIGLLGGLWPLWGCLWRARQRRKGMGNPFVKGGKPLLVEVQGEDPRAMLQAGFEALGGIEDLVGGREVVIKPNFVFPQAYPVTTDPEVIIEVARLLRSAGAKEVEVFDAPGTFLVGTERQTFDYHAMARRAQTEGLKVTIGDAARRSQYVKSRHPSWRAYPEIIVHRKVWKAPVVINLPCLKRHHTSYLTCALKNNFGAIYGAQRWDAHLRGEGLDKMKRKASVRAKLPFRNRAHFMRALAEFADAVHPELSIVDARAILTRGGPTKGKGKVVRGVNRMIFSGDMVALDLYCSMIMEQYDDTYTTEMIMPYLREAHALGLGRLDLQEVELIKIKA
;
A
#
# COMPACT_ATOMS: atom_id res chain seq x y z
N MET A 1 45.67 45.60 15.26
CA MET A 1 46.38 45.53 13.98
C MET A 1 45.52 44.74 13.02
N ASP A 2 44.67 45.50 12.33
CA ASP A 2 44.28 45.44 10.92
C ASP A 2 44.15 44.08 10.22
N GLY A 3 42.98 43.89 9.61
CA GLY A 3 42.69 42.85 8.62
C GLY A 3 43.26 43.17 7.23
N PRO A 4 42.45 43.13 6.16
CA PRO A 4 42.11 41.91 5.41
C PRO A 4 42.16 42.11 3.86
N ILE A 5 41.63 41.14 3.09
CA ILE A 5 41.05 41.25 1.72
C ILE A 5 42.01 41.31 0.51
N GLY A 6 41.68 40.55 -0.55
CA GLY A 6 42.09 40.88 -1.92
C GLY A 6 41.90 39.79 -2.99
N GLY A 7 40.69 39.68 -3.58
CA GLY A 7 40.57 39.39 -5.03
C GLY A 7 40.64 40.72 -5.81
N PRO A 8 40.81 40.77 -7.16
CA PRO A 8 39.71 40.43 -8.07
C PRO A 8 40.05 39.97 -9.53
N ARG A 9 39.04 39.34 -10.14
CA ARG A 9 38.47 39.44 -11.52
C ARG A 9 39.31 39.94 -12.73
N GLY A 10 39.15 39.21 -13.84
CA GLY A 10 39.00 39.75 -15.22
C GLY A 10 39.00 38.60 -16.25
N ALA A 11 38.39 38.64 -17.43
CA ALA A 11 37.31 39.40 -18.06
C ALA A 11 36.98 38.63 -19.37
N LEU A 12 35.73 38.65 -19.81
CA LEU A 12 35.25 38.06 -21.07
C LEU A 12 35.85 38.76 -22.30
N ARG A 13 36.04 38.02 -23.39
CA ARG A 13 35.76 38.50 -24.75
C ARG A 13 35.11 37.42 -25.62
N ARG A 14 34.01 37.82 -26.26
CA ARG A 14 33.27 37.15 -27.34
C ARG A 14 33.89 37.47 -28.70
N ALA A 15 33.75 36.56 -29.66
CA ALA A 15 33.42 36.72 -31.10
C ALA A 15 33.84 35.41 -31.79
N GLY A 16 33.20 34.86 -32.80
CA GLY A 16 32.15 35.29 -33.71
C GLY A 16 32.04 34.20 -34.80
N ILE A 17 30.89 34.16 -35.44
CA ILE A 17 30.38 33.11 -36.35
C ILE A 17 31.13 33.09 -37.70
N GLY A 18 31.25 31.91 -38.33
CA GLY A 18 31.57 31.80 -39.75
C GLY A 18 31.57 30.35 -40.24
N GLY A 19 30.54 29.96 -41.02
CA GLY A 19 30.36 28.61 -41.53
C GLY A 19 31.17 28.28 -42.79
N GLY A 20 31.22 26.99 -43.13
CA GLY A 20 31.76 26.51 -44.40
C GLY A 20 31.79 24.99 -44.47
N ARG A 21 30.98 24.42 -45.37
CA ARG A 21 30.90 22.98 -45.68
C ARG A 21 32.13 22.50 -46.45
N ARG A 22 32.60 21.27 -46.20
CA ARG A 22 32.58 20.10 -47.12
C ARG A 22 33.62 19.04 -46.70
N ARG A 23 33.17 17.77 -46.83
CA ARG A 23 33.87 16.52 -47.26
C ARG A 23 35.27 16.29 -46.66
N GLY A 24 35.56 15.22 -45.96
CA GLY A 24 34.98 13.88 -45.92
C GLY A 24 36.18 12.95 -45.92
N ASP A 25 36.36 12.14 -44.89
CA ASP A 25 37.37 11.09 -44.89
C ASP A 25 36.99 9.95 -43.95
N HIS A 26 37.43 8.77 -44.39
CA HIS A 26 37.09 7.43 -43.95
C HIS A 26 37.32 7.13 -42.47
N VAL A 27 36.41 6.36 -41.88
CA VAL A 27 36.67 5.54 -40.69
C VAL A 27 36.40 4.07 -41.05
N PRO A 28 37.39 3.16 -40.93
CA PRO A 28 37.23 1.76 -41.32
C PRO A 28 36.53 0.93 -40.24
N ARG A 29 35.61 0.06 -40.70
CA ARG A 29 35.10 -1.12 -39.99
C ARG A 29 36.04 -2.30 -40.23
N ALA A 30 36.47 -2.98 -39.17
CA ALA A 30 36.60 -4.44 -39.10
C ALA A 30 37.19 -4.86 -37.74
N LEU A 31 36.56 -5.81 -37.05
CA LEU A 31 37.19 -7.08 -36.67
C LEU A 31 36.11 -7.99 -36.06
N HIS A 32 35.52 -8.82 -36.93
CA HIS A 32 34.95 -10.11 -36.54
C HIS A 32 36.12 -11.10 -36.44
N ARG A 33 36.18 -11.87 -35.36
CA ARG A 33 37.01 -13.08 -35.27
C ARG A 33 36.09 -14.30 -35.17
N GLU A 34 36.30 -15.21 -36.10
CA GLU A 34 35.76 -16.57 -36.18
C GLU A 34 36.26 -17.44 -35.02
N VAL A 35 35.41 -18.36 -34.56
CA VAL A 35 35.86 -19.67 -34.03
C VAL A 35 34.83 -20.74 -34.41
N GLY A 36 35.25 -21.66 -35.29
CA GLY A 36 35.15 -23.11 -35.08
C GLY A 36 33.79 -23.80 -35.24
N SER A 37 33.53 -24.29 -36.45
CA SER A 37 32.59 -25.38 -36.75
C SER A 37 33.21 -26.76 -36.47
N LEU A 38 32.39 -27.75 -36.05
CA LEU A 38 32.35 -29.19 -36.44
C LEU A 38 31.60 -30.01 -35.35
N PRO A 39 31.03 -31.20 -35.63
CA PRO A 39 30.16 -31.59 -36.73
C PRO A 39 28.84 -32.25 -36.26
N HIS A 40 27.88 -32.34 -37.18
CA HIS A 40 26.74 -33.24 -37.12
C HIS A 40 27.16 -34.65 -37.54
N ASP A 41 26.75 -35.68 -36.79
CA ASP A 41 26.42 -36.98 -37.39
C ASP A 41 25.32 -37.71 -36.62
N ARG A 42 24.56 -38.48 -37.39
CA ARG A 42 23.27 -39.11 -37.09
C ARG A 42 23.45 -40.45 -36.38
N LEU A 43 22.43 -40.88 -35.62
CA LEU A 43 21.86 -42.23 -35.66
C LEU A 43 20.44 -42.21 -35.06
N ALA A 44 19.51 -42.89 -35.71
CA ALA A 44 18.07 -42.96 -35.39
C ALA A 44 17.71 -44.36 -34.77
N PRO A 45 16.44 -44.84 -34.71
CA PRO A 45 15.66 -44.97 -33.47
C PRO A 45 15.19 -46.41 -33.11
N ALA A 46 14.70 -46.64 -31.88
CA ALA A 46 13.72 -47.67 -31.47
C ALA A 46 13.34 -47.45 -29.99
N GLY A 47 12.09 -47.12 -29.63
CA GLY A 47 11.01 -48.04 -29.21
C GLY A 47 10.95 -48.15 -27.66
N GLY A 48 9.84 -48.13 -26.91
CA GLY A 48 8.39 -47.99 -27.07
C GLY A 48 7.80 -47.64 -25.67
N GLY A 49 6.60 -47.04 -25.61
CA GLY A 49 6.00 -46.39 -24.42
C GLY A 49 5.42 -47.32 -23.33
N PRO A 50 4.25 -47.04 -22.69
CA PRO A 50 3.43 -45.81 -22.69
C PRO A 50 2.93 -45.37 -21.29
N TRP A 51 2.61 -44.09 -21.08
CA TRP A 51 1.44 -43.65 -20.28
C TRP A 51 1.04 -42.24 -20.76
N ALA A 52 0.03 -42.20 -21.63
CA ALA A 52 -0.69 -41.00 -22.00
C ALA A 52 -2.16 -41.23 -21.64
N MET A 53 -2.78 -40.28 -20.93
CA MET A 53 -4.22 -40.09 -21.02
C MET A 53 -4.51 -38.61 -21.28
N ASP A 54 -5.24 -38.46 -22.37
CA ASP A 54 -5.73 -37.28 -23.04
C ASP A 54 -7.04 -36.80 -22.40
N PHE A 55 -7.28 -35.49 -22.38
CA PHE A 55 -8.62 -34.94 -22.20
C PHE A 55 -8.75 -33.63 -22.99
N GLY A 56 -9.13 -33.79 -24.25
CA GLY A 56 -9.73 -32.76 -25.08
C GLY A 56 -11.26 -32.74 -24.95
N GLU A 57 -11.79 -31.50 -25.00
CA GLU A 57 -13.12 -31.10 -25.48
C GLU A 57 -14.39 -31.87 -25.09
N ALA A 58 -15.25 -31.22 -24.30
CA ALA A 58 -16.70 -31.26 -24.54
C ALA A 58 -17.41 -30.07 -23.87
N GLN A 59 -17.74 -29.02 -24.63
CA GLN A 59 -18.74 -28.04 -24.21
C GLN A 59 -19.56 -27.57 -25.42
N LYS A 60 -20.74 -28.15 -25.60
CA LYS A 60 -21.88 -27.53 -26.31
C LYS A 60 -23.18 -28.33 -26.14
N ARG A 61 -24.24 -27.58 -25.78
CA ARG A 61 -25.70 -27.87 -25.87
C ARG A 61 -26.22 -28.88 -24.81
N SER A 62 -27.40 -28.72 -24.21
CA SER A 62 -28.67 -28.18 -24.71
C SER A 62 -29.63 -27.71 -23.60
N HIS A 63 -30.60 -26.88 -24.02
CA HIS A 63 -31.77 -26.39 -23.28
C HIS A 63 -32.85 -27.48 -23.01
N ARG A 64 -33.71 -27.15 -22.00
CA ARG A 64 -35.10 -27.61 -21.73
C ARG A 64 -35.29 -29.06 -21.28
N LEU A 65 -35.95 -29.26 -20.13
CA LEU A 65 -37.37 -29.65 -20.04
C LEU A 65 -37.88 -29.62 -18.58
N ARG A 66 -39.21 -29.64 -18.45
CA ARG A 66 -40.05 -29.37 -17.27
C ARG A 66 -40.17 -30.57 -16.32
N GLY A 67 -40.46 -30.27 -15.05
CA GLY A 67 -41.52 -30.84 -14.21
C GLY A 67 -41.52 -32.34 -13.88
N GLY A 68 -41.47 -32.66 -12.59
CA GLY A 68 -41.80 -33.99 -12.05
C GLY A 68 -41.53 -34.09 -10.55
N SER A 69 -42.58 -34.35 -9.79
CA SER A 69 -42.70 -34.49 -8.33
C SER A 69 -41.92 -35.66 -7.71
N ALA A 70 -41.52 -35.55 -6.44
CA ALA A 70 -41.44 -36.69 -5.51
C ALA A 70 -41.39 -36.22 -4.03
N GLU A 71 -41.80 -37.13 -3.14
CA GLU A 71 -42.34 -36.95 -1.80
C GLU A 71 -41.33 -36.71 -0.66
N ARG A 72 -41.87 -36.34 0.49
CA ARG A 72 -41.21 -36.21 1.81
C ARG A 72 -41.13 -37.56 2.53
N ALA A 73 -40.09 -37.74 3.34
CA ALA A 73 -40.10 -38.02 4.80
C ALA A 73 -38.66 -38.35 5.30
N PRO A 74 -38.38 -38.56 6.60
CA PRO A 74 -38.34 -37.58 7.69
C PRO A 74 -36.97 -37.59 8.44
N VAL A 75 -36.73 -36.61 9.33
CA VAL A 75 -35.57 -36.61 10.26
C VAL A 75 -36.03 -36.28 11.68
N ALA A 76 -35.58 -37.08 12.65
CA ALA A 76 -35.62 -36.85 14.10
C ALA A 76 -34.54 -37.79 14.75
N PRO A 77 -34.15 -37.67 16.05
CA PRO A 77 -34.00 -36.48 16.91
C PRO A 77 -32.82 -36.55 17.97
N PHE A 78 -32.74 -35.51 18.84
CA PHE A 78 -32.14 -35.39 20.21
C PHE A 78 -30.62 -35.16 20.38
N HIS A 79 -30.09 -34.39 21.37
CA HIS A 79 -30.51 -34.09 22.76
C HIS A 79 -30.06 -32.71 23.29
N HIS A 80 -30.84 -32.13 24.21
CA HIS A 80 -30.37 -31.38 25.40
C HIS A 80 -31.49 -31.32 26.47
N GLY A 81 -31.09 -31.33 27.74
CA GLY A 81 -31.88 -30.95 28.94
C GLY A 81 -30.92 -30.83 30.14
N PRO A 82 -31.39 -30.57 31.37
CA PRO A 82 -32.61 -29.87 31.79
C PRO A 82 -32.39 -28.91 33.01
N SER A 83 -33.39 -28.10 33.37
CA SER A 83 -33.83 -27.83 34.77
C SER A 83 -35.11 -26.98 34.84
N ALA A 84 -35.94 -27.20 35.87
CA ALA A 84 -37.32 -26.73 36.10
C ALA A 84 -37.45 -26.16 37.55
N PRO A 85 -38.65 -25.96 38.20
CA PRO A 85 -39.79 -25.06 37.92
C PRO A 85 -40.40 -24.34 39.18
N SER A 86 -41.60 -23.72 39.02
CA SER A 86 -42.71 -23.37 39.97
C SER A 86 -43.00 -21.85 40.10
N GLY A 87 -44.23 -21.31 40.17
CA GLY A 87 -45.61 -21.84 40.22
C GLY A 87 -46.67 -20.73 39.92
N LEU A 88 -47.94 -21.14 39.75
CA LEU A 88 -49.18 -20.42 39.34
C LEU A 88 -50.05 -19.99 40.58
N PRO A 89 -51.31 -19.47 40.50
CA PRO A 89 -51.90 -18.38 39.67
C PRO A 89 -53.00 -17.49 40.35
N HIS A 90 -53.55 -16.54 39.57
CA HIS A 90 -54.96 -16.07 39.44
C HIS A 90 -55.71 -15.13 40.43
N HIS A 91 -56.34 -14.09 39.82
CA HIS A 91 -57.74 -13.56 39.95
C HIS A 91 -58.06 -12.12 40.47
N LEU A 92 -58.90 -11.45 39.65
CA LEU A 92 -59.97 -10.44 39.90
C LEU A 92 -59.72 -8.92 40.16
N ARG A 93 -59.96 -8.12 39.09
CA ARG A 93 -60.98 -7.06 38.89
C ARG A 93 -61.55 -6.27 40.12
N LEU A 94 -61.45 -4.92 40.11
CA LEU A 94 -62.55 -3.90 40.01
C LEU A 94 -62.27 -2.52 40.68
N ARG A 95 -62.60 -1.46 39.92
CA ARG A 95 -63.27 -0.16 40.26
C ARG A 95 -62.77 0.85 41.33
N ARG A 96 -62.61 2.09 40.83
CA ARG A 96 -63.13 3.42 41.26
C ARG A 96 -63.28 3.76 42.75
N GLY A 97 -62.71 4.93 43.12
CA GLY A 97 -63.50 6.08 43.60
C GLY A 97 -63.08 6.78 44.91
N GLY A 98 -62.84 8.10 44.83
CA GLY A 98 -63.05 9.13 45.88
C GLY A 98 -62.04 9.17 47.05
N GLY A 99 -61.60 10.32 47.60
CA GLY A 99 -61.93 11.73 47.38
C GLY A 99 -61.47 12.58 48.60
N GLY A 100 -61.23 13.87 48.36
CA GLY A 100 -61.22 14.97 49.35
C GLY A 100 -59.84 15.54 49.72
N LEU A 101 -59.61 16.86 49.92
CA LEU A 101 -60.38 18.11 49.84
C LEU A 101 -59.33 19.26 49.80
N GLY A 102 -59.66 20.41 49.18
CA GLY A 102 -58.76 21.56 48.92
C GLY A 102 -58.46 22.48 50.12
N PRO A 103 -58.06 23.77 49.90
CA PRO A 103 -58.91 24.73 49.19
C PRO A 103 -58.23 25.62 48.12
N ARG A 104 -59.10 26.14 47.24
CA ARG A 104 -58.93 27.19 46.22
C ARG A 104 -59.01 28.59 46.84
N TRP A 105 -58.43 29.59 46.15
CA TRP A 105 -59.02 30.90 45.75
C TRP A 105 -58.12 31.46 44.62
N GLY A 106 -58.51 31.50 43.35
CA GLY A 106 -59.21 32.60 42.64
C GLY A 106 -58.23 33.15 41.56
N GLY A 107 -58.53 33.49 40.31
CA GLY A 107 -59.76 33.61 39.53
C GLY A 107 -59.61 34.82 38.59
N PHE A 108 -59.56 34.58 37.26
CA PHE A 108 -59.78 35.50 36.11
C PHE A 108 -58.78 36.68 35.95
N GLY A 109 -58.31 37.08 34.77
CA GLY A 109 -58.67 36.83 33.37
C GLY A 109 -58.30 38.10 32.59
N GLY A 110 -57.63 38.01 31.44
CA GLY A 110 -57.29 39.18 30.63
C GLY A 110 -56.29 38.89 29.51
N ASP A 111 -56.81 38.85 28.29
CA ASP A 111 -56.12 38.83 27.00
C ASP A 111 -55.10 39.96 26.86
N ASP A 112 -53.87 39.65 26.45
CA ASP A 112 -52.99 40.65 25.83
C ASP A 112 -52.02 39.95 24.86
N ARG A 113 -52.34 40.05 23.57
CA ARG A 113 -51.37 39.87 22.49
C ARG A 113 -50.26 40.91 22.68
N ARG A 114 -48.99 40.52 22.53
CA ARG A 114 -47.92 41.38 22.00
C ARG A 114 -46.61 40.60 21.79
N ASP A 115 -46.31 40.44 20.50
CA ASP A 115 -45.02 40.62 19.82
C ASP A 115 -43.84 39.67 20.13
N GLU A 116 -43.69 38.67 19.24
CA GLU A 116 -42.39 38.08 18.92
C GLU A 116 -41.46 39.16 18.34
N GLU A 117 -40.56 39.70 19.16
CA GLU A 117 -39.49 40.58 18.68
C GLU A 117 -38.50 39.78 17.82
N ALA A 118 -38.68 39.88 16.50
CA ALA A 118 -37.70 39.45 15.52
C ALA A 118 -36.37 40.22 15.72
N MET A 119 -35.32 39.46 16.01
CA MET A 119 -33.95 39.92 16.26
C MET A 119 -33.49 40.95 15.20
N ARG A 120 -33.20 42.19 15.62
CA ARG A 120 -32.77 43.25 14.70
C ARG A 120 -31.33 43.03 14.26
N ARG A 121 -30.98 43.44 13.03
CA ARG A 121 -29.62 43.32 12.44
C ARG A 121 -28.48 43.87 13.32
N ARG A 122 -28.77 44.80 14.24
CA ARG A 122 -27.79 45.37 15.19
C ARG A 122 -27.49 44.44 16.37
N ASP A 123 -28.39 43.53 16.73
CA ASP A 123 -28.18 42.55 17.81
C ASP A 123 -27.34 41.36 17.32
N PHE A 124 -27.48 41.00 16.03
CA PHE A 124 -26.60 40.03 15.36
C PHE A 124 -25.13 40.48 15.32
N LEU A 125 -24.88 41.79 15.13
CA LEU A 125 -23.54 42.36 15.17
C LEU A 125 -22.93 42.39 16.59
N LYS A 126 -23.77 42.50 17.63
CA LYS A 126 -23.32 42.40 19.03
C LYS A 126 -22.98 40.95 19.42
N ILE A 127 -23.71 39.96 18.93
CA ILE A 127 -23.35 38.54 19.04
C ILE A 127 -22.04 38.24 18.28
N GLY A 128 -21.83 38.90 17.13
CA GLY A 128 -20.56 38.81 16.39
C GLY A 128 -19.33 39.33 17.14
N LEU A 129 -19.51 40.32 18.02
CA LEU A 129 -18.42 40.89 18.84
C LEU A 129 -18.12 40.06 20.11
N LEU A 130 -19.10 39.33 20.65
CA LEU A 130 -18.89 38.33 21.71
C LEU A 130 -18.42 36.97 21.16
N GLY A 131 -18.63 36.71 19.87
CA GLY A 131 -18.03 35.58 19.13
C GLY A 131 -16.52 35.74 18.84
N GLY A 132 -15.94 36.88 19.19
CA GLY A 132 -14.50 37.17 19.06
C GLY A 132 -13.60 36.36 20.01
N LEU A 133 -14.19 35.59 20.92
CA LEU A 133 -13.52 34.56 21.71
C LEU A 133 -14.09 33.19 21.41
N TRP A 134 -14.06 32.81 20.13
CA TRP A 134 -13.91 31.40 19.73
C TRP A 134 -12.44 31.07 19.46
N PRO A 135 -11.51 31.12 20.45
CA PRO A 135 -10.19 30.62 20.20
C PRO A 135 -10.27 29.07 20.24
N LEU A 136 -9.60 28.42 19.27
CA LEU A 136 -8.96 27.10 19.41
C LEU A 136 -9.67 25.80 18.99
N TRP A 137 -10.82 25.78 18.31
CA TRP A 137 -11.24 24.52 17.61
C TRP A 137 -10.66 24.36 16.19
N GLY A 138 -10.11 25.43 15.62
CA GLY A 138 -9.36 25.39 14.36
C GLY A 138 -7.94 24.77 14.48
N CYS A 139 -7.42 24.60 15.70
CA CYS A 139 -6.07 24.06 15.91
C CYS A 139 -5.94 22.55 15.69
N LEU A 140 -7.05 21.80 15.60
CA LEU A 140 -7.04 20.37 15.29
C LEU A 140 -6.92 20.03 13.79
N TRP A 141 -7.00 21.04 12.91
CA TRP A 141 -7.08 20.86 11.46
C TRP A 141 -5.85 21.34 10.67
N ARG A 142 -4.82 21.87 11.35
CA ARG A 142 -3.61 22.33 10.66
C ARG A 142 -2.78 21.13 10.20
N ALA A 143 -2.37 21.13 8.93
CA ALA A 143 -1.44 20.12 8.43
C ALA A 143 -0.17 20.10 9.29
N ARG A 144 0.22 18.89 9.68
CA ARG A 144 1.46 18.63 10.42
C ARG A 144 2.61 18.45 9.45
N GLN A 145 3.84 18.47 9.94
CA GLN A 145 4.95 18.00 9.11
C GLN A 145 4.75 16.53 8.77
N ARG A 146 5.28 16.12 7.61
CA ARG A 146 5.37 14.70 7.26
C ARG A 146 6.07 13.91 8.35
N ARG A 147 5.86 12.59 8.38
CA ARG A 147 6.60 11.71 9.27
C ARG A 147 8.10 11.88 8.97
N LYS A 148 8.88 12.20 10.00
CA LYS A 148 10.34 12.37 9.87
C LYS A 148 11.03 11.00 9.72
N GLY A 149 10.52 9.98 10.41
CA GLY A 149 11.15 8.67 10.50
C GLY A 149 12.51 8.73 11.18
N MET A 150 13.24 7.62 11.12
CA MET A 150 14.64 7.55 11.59
C MET A 150 15.67 7.67 10.47
N GLY A 151 15.22 7.73 9.21
CA GLY A 151 16.09 7.61 8.05
C GLY A 151 16.50 6.15 7.81
N ASN A 152 17.40 5.93 6.86
CA ASN A 152 17.95 4.61 6.56
C ASN A 152 19.21 4.36 7.39
N PRO A 153 19.18 3.47 8.42
CA PRO A 153 20.37 3.12 9.20
C PRO A 153 21.29 2.12 8.49
N PHE A 154 20.81 1.46 7.43
CA PHE A 154 21.52 0.37 6.75
C PHE A 154 22.46 0.94 5.68
N VAL A 155 23.65 1.32 6.11
CA VAL A 155 24.68 1.98 5.29
C VAL A 155 26.04 1.37 5.56
N LYS A 156 26.83 1.10 4.51
CA LYS A 156 28.21 0.63 4.60
C LYS A 156 29.10 1.47 3.68
N GLY A 157 30.20 2.02 4.21
CA GLY A 157 31.09 2.90 3.44
C GLY A 157 30.39 4.13 2.85
N GLY A 158 29.34 4.65 3.52
CA GLY A 158 28.53 5.77 3.04
C GLY A 158 27.50 5.42 1.95
N LYS A 159 27.44 4.15 1.50
CA LYS A 159 26.45 3.66 0.54
C LYS A 159 25.32 2.92 1.24
N PRO A 160 24.04 3.14 0.89
CA PRO A 160 22.94 2.33 1.36
C PRO A 160 23.16 0.85 1.05
N LEU A 161 22.77 -0.03 1.97
CA LEU A 161 22.76 -1.48 1.74
C LEU A 161 21.54 -1.90 0.94
N LEU A 162 21.75 -2.80 -0.03
CA LEU A 162 20.69 -3.55 -0.69
C LEU A 162 21.08 -5.03 -0.66
N VAL A 163 20.29 -5.83 0.05
CA VAL A 163 20.56 -7.26 0.23
C VAL A 163 19.57 -8.05 -0.62
N GLU A 164 20.05 -8.86 -1.56
CA GLU A 164 19.28 -9.93 -2.21
C GLU A 164 19.60 -11.26 -1.52
N VAL A 165 18.57 -11.95 -1.06
CA VAL A 165 18.65 -13.31 -0.54
C VAL A 165 17.93 -14.23 -1.51
N GLN A 166 18.63 -15.23 -2.02
CA GLN A 166 18.05 -16.29 -2.85
C GLN A 166 17.85 -17.57 -2.02
N GLY A 167 16.67 -18.17 -2.06
CA GLY A 167 16.37 -19.35 -1.24
C GLY A 167 14.92 -19.81 -1.36
N GLU A 168 14.61 -20.94 -0.73
CA GLU A 168 13.26 -21.55 -0.75
C GLU A 168 12.55 -21.47 0.60
N ASP A 169 13.28 -21.51 1.71
CA ASP A 169 12.73 -21.36 3.06
C ASP A 169 12.63 -19.87 3.44
N PRO A 170 11.41 -19.32 3.59
CA PRO A 170 11.23 -17.91 3.91
C PRO A 170 11.87 -17.52 5.25
N ARG A 171 11.92 -18.44 6.22
CA ARG A 171 12.49 -18.17 7.53
C ARG A 171 14.01 -17.99 7.44
N ALA A 172 14.70 -18.94 6.81
CA ALA A 172 16.14 -18.83 6.55
C ALA A 172 16.47 -17.58 5.73
N MET A 173 15.67 -17.28 4.69
CA MET A 173 15.88 -16.08 3.87
C MET A 173 15.76 -14.78 4.66
N LEU A 174 14.76 -14.67 5.55
CA LEU A 174 14.57 -13.50 6.41
C LEU A 174 15.71 -13.34 7.42
N GLN A 175 16.14 -14.44 8.05
CA GLN A 175 17.26 -14.43 8.99
C GLN A 175 18.55 -13.97 8.31
N ALA A 176 18.91 -14.60 7.19
CA ALA A 176 20.09 -14.24 6.41
C ALA A 176 20.03 -12.79 5.91
N GLY A 177 18.84 -12.32 5.51
CA GLY A 177 18.62 -10.93 5.10
C GLY A 177 18.88 -9.92 6.21
N PHE A 178 18.37 -10.16 7.41
CA PHE A 178 18.62 -9.29 8.57
C PHE A 178 20.08 -9.34 9.03
N GLU A 179 20.70 -10.52 9.03
CA GLU A 179 22.12 -10.67 9.37
C GLU A 179 23.01 -9.88 8.39
N ALA A 180 22.75 -9.98 7.09
CA ALA A 180 23.50 -9.25 6.06
C ALA A 180 23.26 -7.73 6.08
N LEU A 181 22.18 -7.25 6.69
CA LEU A 181 21.99 -5.83 6.99
C LEU A 181 22.85 -5.35 8.18
N GLY A 182 23.50 -6.26 8.90
CA GLY A 182 24.24 -5.98 10.13
C GLY A 182 23.39 -6.08 11.40
N GLY A 183 22.23 -6.75 11.33
CA GLY A 183 21.24 -6.79 12.40
C GLY A 183 20.16 -5.72 12.27
N ILE A 184 19.19 -5.75 13.18
CA ILE A 184 18.04 -4.83 13.23
C ILE A 184 17.74 -4.29 14.63
N GLU A 185 18.54 -4.68 15.62
CA GLU A 185 18.43 -4.32 17.03
C GLU A 185 18.45 -2.80 17.19
N ASP A 186 19.36 -2.10 16.49
CA ASP A 186 19.43 -0.64 16.53
C ASP A 186 18.20 0.03 15.92
N LEU A 187 17.53 -0.63 14.96
CA LEU A 187 16.30 -0.14 14.36
C LEU A 187 15.11 -0.34 15.31
N VAL A 188 14.99 -1.50 15.98
CA VAL A 188 13.74 -1.87 16.67
C VAL A 188 13.81 -1.93 18.18
N GLY A 189 15.01 -2.03 18.77
CA GLY A 189 15.24 -2.22 20.20
C GLY A 189 14.47 -1.22 21.07
N GLY A 190 13.57 -1.71 21.92
CA GLY A 190 12.73 -0.92 22.82
C GLY A 190 11.64 -0.08 22.13
N ARG A 191 11.46 -0.20 20.81
CA ARG A 191 10.51 0.62 20.03
C ARG A 191 9.25 -0.15 19.66
N GLU A 192 8.19 0.61 19.41
CA GLU A 192 6.97 0.11 18.77
C GLU A 192 7.18 0.07 17.25
N VAL A 193 6.87 -1.07 16.64
CA VAL A 193 7.09 -1.35 15.22
C VAL A 193 5.78 -1.67 14.53
N VAL A 194 5.50 -0.98 13.43
CA VAL A 194 4.37 -1.27 12.55
C VAL A 194 4.85 -2.03 11.32
N ILE A 195 4.37 -3.26 11.13
CA ILE A 195 4.52 -3.99 9.86
C ILE A 195 3.38 -3.58 8.93
N LYS A 196 3.75 -3.04 7.77
CA LYS A 196 2.83 -2.65 6.70
C LYS A 196 2.92 -3.66 5.54
N PRO A 197 2.03 -4.67 5.49
CA PRO A 197 1.96 -5.58 4.35
C PRO A 197 1.36 -4.89 3.12
N ASN A 198 1.13 -5.68 2.07
CA ASN A 198 0.49 -5.27 0.83
C ASN A 198 -0.88 -5.94 0.67
N PHE A 199 -1.86 -5.54 1.47
CA PHE A 199 -3.22 -6.10 1.42
C PHE A 199 -4.11 -5.27 0.50
N VAL A 200 -4.19 -5.68 -0.78
CA VAL A 200 -4.94 -4.95 -1.82
C VAL A 200 -6.34 -5.51 -2.10
N PHE A 201 -6.48 -6.84 -2.07
CA PHE A 201 -7.70 -7.60 -2.36
C PHE A 201 -7.66 -8.95 -1.63
N PRO A 202 -8.82 -9.59 -1.37
CA PRO A 202 -8.88 -10.96 -0.83
C PRO A 202 -8.41 -11.96 -1.88
N GLN A 203 -7.10 -12.16 -1.96
CA GLN A 203 -6.42 -13.08 -2.87
C GLN A 203 -5.10 -13.51 -2.25
N ALA A 204 -4.63 -14.73 -2.54
CA ALA A 204 -3.36 -15.23 -2.05
C ALA A 204 -2.14 -14.51 -2.65
N TYR A 205 -1.00 -14.72 -2.00
CA TYR A 205 0.33 -14.43 -2.52
C TYR A 205 0.52 -14.98 -3.95
N PRO A 206 1.18 -14.27 -4.89
CA PRO A 206 1.92 -13.00 -4.72
C PRO A 206 1.12 -11.73 -5.05
N VAL A 207 -0.21 -11.77 -4.90
CA VAL A 207 -1.04 -10.55 -5.05
C VAL A 207 -1.05 -9.72 -3.77
N THR A 208 -1.05 -10.38 -2.63
CA THR A 208 -0.89 -9.80 -1.29
C THR A 208 0.26 -10.48 -0.56
N THR A 209 0.77 -9.83 0.49
CA THR A 209 1.82 -10.40 1.34
C THR A 209 1.39 -11.72 1.96
N ASP A 210 2.31 -12.69 1.94
CA ASP A 210 2.12 -13.98 2.58
C ASP A 210 1.99 -13.81 4.10
N PRO A 211 0.89 -14.26 4.74
CA PRO A 211 0.72 -14.17 6.19
C PRO A 211 1.84 -14.84 6.99
N GLU A 212 2.45 -15.92 6.48
CA GLU A 212 3.56 -16.57 7.17
C GLU A 212 4.80 -15.67 7.19
N VAL A 213 5.10 -14.97 6.09
CA VAL A 213 6.20 -13.98 6.06
C VAL A 213 5.94 -12.82 7.02
N ILE A 214 4.69 -12.37 7.15
CA ILE A 214 4.32 -11.33 8.13
C ILE A 214 4.65 -11.81 9.56
N ILE A 215 4.28 -13.04 9.89
CA ILE A 215 4.48 -13.65 11.21
C ILE A 215 5.97 -13.84 11.49
N GLU A 216 6.73 -14.38 10.53
CA GLU A 216 8.18 -14.58 10.69
C GLU A 216 8.92 -13.26 10.86
N VAL A 217 8.59 -12.22 10.06
CA VAL A 217 9.14 -10.88 10.28
C VAL A 217 8.80 -10.39 11.69
N ALA A 218 7.56 -10.56 12.16
CA ALA A 218 7.16 -10.13 13.49
C ALA A 218 7.92 -10.87 14.61
N ARG A 219 8.16 -12.18 14.45
CA ARG A 219 8.98 -12.98 15.38
C ARG A 219 10.40 -12.44 15.46
N LEU A 220 11.04 -12.21 14.30
CA LEU A 220 12.42 -11.71 14.22
C LEU A 220 12.55 -10.30 14.81
N LEU A 221 11.59 -9.41 14.56
CA LEU A 221 11.56 -8.07 15.17
C LEU A 221 11.45 -8.13 16.69
N ARG A 222 10.63 -9.04 17.25
CA ARG A 222 10.52 -9.24 18.71
C ARG A 222 11.80 -9.82 19.29
N SER A 223 12.42 -10.79 18.62
CA SER A 223 13.72 -11.35 19.03
C SER A 223 14.83 -10.30 19.04
N ALA A 224 14.79 -9.33 18.12
CA ALA A 224 15.69 -8.18 18.08
C ALA A 224 15.34 -7.07 19.11
N GLY A 225 14.41 -7.33 20.03
CA GLY A 225 14.09 -6.43 21.14
C GLY A 225 13.01 -5.39 20.88
N ALA A 226 12.19 -5.53 19.82
CA ALA A 226 11.03 -4.67 19.64
C ALA A 226 10.09 -4.72 20.85
N LYS A 227 9.73 -3.55 21.39
CA LYS A 227 8.81 -3.45 22.55
C LYS A 227 7.41 -3.94 22.20
N GLU A 228 6.95 -3.62 21.00
CA GLU A 228 5.68 -4.06 20.47
C GLU A 228 5.75 -4.17 18.95
N VAL A 229 5.14 -5.20 18.39
CA VAL A 229 4.99 -5.37 16.95
C VAL A 229 3.52 -5.46 16.59
N GLU A 230 3.10 -4.62 15.66
CA GLU A 230 1.72 -4.55 15.21
C GLU A 230 1.63 -4.65 13.68
N VAL A 231 0.75 -5.51 13.19
CA VAL A 231 0.42 -5.58 11.76
C VAL A 231 -0.67 -4.55 11.45
N PHE A 232 -0.42 -3.67 10.49
CA PHE A 232 -1.38 -2.66 10.08
C PHE A 232 -1.39 -2.47 8.56
N ASP A 233 -2.60 -2.47 7.99
CA ASP A 233 -2.85 -1.90 6.67
C ASP A 233 -4.23 -1.23 6.66
N ALA A 234 -4.42 -0.28 5.74
CA ALA A 234 -5.74 0.25 5.40
C ALA A 234 -6.02 -0.09 3.94
N PRO A 235 -6.45 -1.34 3.64
CA PRO A 235 -6.76 -1.76 2.28
C PRO A 235 -7.83 -0.85 1.69
N GLY A 236 -8.07 -0.95 0.39
CA GLY A 236 -9.14 -0.18 -0.22
C GLY A 236 -8.80 0.13 -1.65
N THR A 237 -9.08 -0.83 -2.52
CA THR A 237 -9.20 -0.53 -3.96
C THR A 237 -10.54 0.12 -4.26
N PHE A 238 -11.56 -0.16 -3.43
CA PHE A 238 -12.85 0.50 -3.44
C PHE A 238 -12.99 1.37 -2.20
N LEU A 239 -13.71 2.49 -2.33
CA LEU A 239 -13.90 3.45 -1.24
C LEU A 239 -14.71 2.90 -0.06
N VAL A 240 -15.31 1.70 -0.16
CA VAL A 240 -16.11 1.09 0.91
C VAL A 240 -15.97 -0.44 0.91
N GLY A 241 -15.76 -1.04 2.09
CA GLY A 241 -16.16 -2.42 2.42
C GLY A 241 -15.19 -3.55 2.05
N THR A 242 -13.99 -3.24 1.55
CA THR A 242 -13.02 -4.28 1.12
C THR A 242 -11.87 -4.50 2.10
N GLU A 243 -11.78 -3.69 3.13
CA GLU A 243 -10.72 -3.70 4.13
C GLU A 243 -10.75 -4.99 4.93
N ARG A 244 -11.88 -5.24 5.59
CA ARG A 244 -12.05 -6.42 6.43
C ARG A 244 -12.00 -7.73 5.65
N GLN A 245 -12.55 -7.73 4.43
CA GLN A 245 -12.55 -8.91 3.56
C GLN A 245 -11.15 -9.44 3.28
N THR A 246 -10.16 -8.56 3.10
CA THR A 246 -8.79 -8.97 2.79
C THR A 246 -8.12 -9.60 4.01
N PHE A 247 -8.26 -8.98 5.19
CA PHE A 247 -7.72 -9.55 6.44
C PHE A 247 -8.40 -10.88 6.81
N ASP A 248 -9.73 -10.96 6.64
CA ASP A 248 -10.51 -12.17 6.91
C ASP A 248 -10.11 -13.33 5.97
N TYR A 249 -9.91 -13.04 4.68
CA TYR A 249 -9.42 -14.03 3.69
C TYR A 249 -8.10 -14.68 4.14
N HIS A 250 -7.18 -13.87 4.68
CA HIS A 250 -5.90 -14.36 5.19
C HIS A 250 -5.96 -14.93 6.60
N ALA A 251 -7.12 -14.85 7.26
CA ALA A 251 -7.27 -15.16 8.69
C ALA A 251 -6.28 -14.39 9.58
N MET A 252 -5.87 -13.20 9.16
CA MET A 252 -4.69 -12.53 9.73
C MET A 252 -4.86 -12.24 11.23
N ALA A 253 -6.05 -11.81 11.67
CA ALA A 253 -6.31 -11.58 13.10
C ALA A 253 -6.17 -12.85 13.94
N ARG A 254 -6.70 -13.99 13.46
CA ARG A 254 -6.60 -15.29 14.13
C ARG A 254 -5.15 -15.79 14.17
N ARG A 255 -4.43 -15.72 13.04
CA ARG A 255 -3.02 -16.13 12.98
C ARG A 255 -2.11 -15.24 13.82
N ALA A 256 -2.37 -13.94 13.86
CA ALA A 256 -1.63 -13.03 14.72
C ALA A 256 -1.90 -13.28 16.21
N GLN A 257 -3.14 -13.64 16.57
CA GLN A 257 -3.50 -13.93 17.96
C GLN A 257 -2.72 -15.12 18.53
N THR A 258 -2.47 -16.18 17.75
CA THR A 258 -1.66 -17.34 18.20
C THR A 258 -0.22 -16.94 18.50
N GLU A 259 0.26 -15.85 17.91
CA GLU A 259 1.60 -15.29 18.10
C GLU A 259 1.64 -14.17 19.15
N GLY A 260 0.49 -13.77 19.71
CA GLY A 260 0.36 -12.60 20.57
C GLY A 260 0.62 -11.26 19.85
N LEU A 261 0.41 -11.21 18.53
CA LEU A 261 0.60 -10.01 17.71
C LEU A 261 -0.68 -9.18 17.62
N LYS A 262 -0.53 -7.85 17.69
CA LYS A 262 -1.66 -6.94 17.45
C LYS A 262 -1.89 -6.78 15.95
N VAL A 263 -3.16 -6.69 15.56
CA VAL A 263 -3.57 -6.41 14.18
C VAL A 263 -4.57 -5.26 14.19
N THR A 264 -4.27 -4.19 13.46
CA THR A 264 -5.23 -3.12 13.18
C THR A 264 -5.60 -3.09 11.71
N ILE A 265 -6.90 -3.11 11.43
CA ILE A 265 -7.48 -2.88 10.10
C ILE A 265 -7.90 -1.41 10.03
N GLY A 266 -7.21 -0.62 9.19
CA GLY A 266 -7.62 0.75 8.89
C GLY A 266 -8.79 0.79 7.93
N ASP A 267 -9.62 1.82 8.05
CA ASP A 267 -10.78 2.07 7.19
C ASP A 267 -10.41 3.19 6.21
N ALA A 268 -10.43 2.92 4.90
CA ALA A 268 -9.98 3.88 3.90
C ALA A 268 -10.92 5.09 3.77
N ALA A 269 -12.18 4.95 4.20
CA ALA A 269 -13.20 5.99 4.17
C ALA A 269 -13.29 6.79 5.48
N ARG A 270 -12.79 6.26 6.59
CA ARG A 270 -12.92 6.90 7.91
C ARG A 270 -11.90 8.01 8.12
N ARG A 271 -12.24 9.22 7.64
CA ARG A 271 -11.37 10.41 7.69
C ARG A 271 -10.78 10.72 9.08
N SER A 272 -11.47 10.42 10.17
CA SER A 272 -10.98 10.65 11.54
C SER A 272 -9.73 9.85 11.89
N GLN A 273 -9.51 8.70 11.24
CA GLN A 273 -8.31 7.87 11.41
C GLN A 273 -7.06 8.46 10.73
N TYR A 274 -7.19 9.58 10.02
CA TYR A 274 -6.10 10.16 9.23
C TYR A 274 -5.70 11.55 9.72
N VAL A 275 -4.45 11.92 9.42
CA VAL A 275 -3.85 13.22 9.71
C VAL A 275 -3.38 13.87 8.41
N LYS A 276 -3.60 15.18 8.29
CA LYS A 276 -3.01 15.96 7.19
C LYS A 276 -1.53 16.18 7.49
N SER A 277 -0.69 15.84 6.53
CA SER A 277 0.73 16.14 6.54
C SER A 277 1.07 17.07 5.38
N ARG A 278 2.19 17.77 5.47
CA ARG A 278 2.75 18.63 4.41
C ARG A 278 4.26 18.45 4.32
N HIS A 279 4.80 18.76 3.15
CA HIS A 279 6.23 18.92 2.91
C HIS A 279 6.43 19.96 1.79
N PRO A 280 7.36 20.92 1.92
CA PRO A 280 7.53 21.99 0.93
C PRO A 280 7.84 21.52 -0.50
N SER A 281 8.48 20.36 -0.63
CA SER A 281 8.86 19.82 -1.94
C SER A 281 7.72 19.08 -2.66
N TRP A 282 6.57 18.88 -2.03
CA TRP A 282 5.43 18.21 -2.66
C TRP A 282 4.72 19.12 -3.66
N ARG A 283 4.39 18.56 -4.82
CA ARG A 283 3.84 19.26 -5.98
C ARG A 283 2.57 18.61 -6.50
N ALA A 284 2.36 17.30 -6.32
CA ALA A 284 1.10 16.66 -6.67
C ALA A 284 0.00 17.08 -5.69
N TYR A 285 0.33 17.16 -4.39
CA TYR A 285 -0.58 17.64 -3.37
C TYR A 285 0.10 18.60 -2.38
N PRO A 286 -0.55 19.72 -2.01
CA PRO A 286 -0.03 20.58 -0.94
C PRO A 286 -0.08 19.88 0.43
N GLU A 287 -1.03 18.96 0.60
CA GLU A 287 -1.20 18.18 1.83
C GLU A 287 -1.49 16.72 1.48
N ILE A 288 -0.82 15.78 2.17
CA ILE A 288 -1.07 14.35 2.05
C ILE A 288 -1.71 13.85 3.34
N ILE A 289 -2.82 13.14 3.21
CA ILE A 289 -3.66 12.68 4.31
C ILE A 289 -3.25 11.24 4.63
N VAL A 290 -2.42 11.04 5.65
CA VAL A 290 -1.83 9.74 6.01
C VAL A 290 -2.55 9.14 7.23
N HIS A 291 -2.66 7.82 7.28
CA HIS A 291 -3.25 7.13 8.42
C HIS A 291 -2.45 7.40 9.71
N ARG A 292 -3.14 7.73 10.80
CA ARG A 292 -2.51 8.16 12.07
C ARG A 292 -1.59 7.10 12.65
N LYS A 293 -1.92 5.81 12.49
CA LYS A 293 -1.09 4.70 13.00
C LYS A 293 0.31 4.72 12.38
N VAL A 294 0.38 4.77 11.05
CA VAL A 294 1.65 4.89 10.31
C VAL A 294 2.35 6.21 10.62
N TRP A 295 1.62 7.33 10.63
CA TRP A 295 2.23 8.64 10.90
C TRP A 295 2.86 8.77 12.30
N LYS A 296 2.28 8.10 13.31
CA LYS A 296 2.80 8.10 14.69
C LYS A 296 3.87 7.03 14.95
N ALA A 297 3.92 5.99 14.12
CA ALA A 297 4.78 4.83 14.37
C ALA A 297 6.26 5.25 14.42
N PRO A 298 7.01 4.90 15.48
CA PRO A 298 8.45 5.13 15.54
C PRO A 298 9.19 4.40 14.41
N VAL A 299 8.79 3.16 14.12
CA VAL A 299 9.36 2.33 13.05
C VAL A 299 8.23 1.76 12.20
N VAL A 300 8.38 1.84 10.88
CA VAL A 300 7.51 1.21 9.89
C VAL A 300 8.36 0.28 9.02
N ILE A 301 8.02 -1.01 9.04
CA ILE A 301 8.59 -2.04 8.17
C ILE A 301 7.60 -2.27 7.03
N ASN A 302 7.99 -1.92 5.82
CA ASN A 302 7.17 -2.05 4.61
C ASN A 302 7.43 -3.41 3.95
N LEU A 303 6.38 -4.19 3.72
CA LEU A 303 6.50 -5.60 3.30
C LEU A 303 5.72 -5.86 1.98
N PRO A 304 6.14 -5.26 0.86
CA PRO A 304 5.50 -5.44 -0.45
C PRO A 304 5.74 -6.83 -1.07
N CYS A 305 4.83 -7.23 -1.96
CA CYS A 305 5.12 -8.27 -2.96
C CYS A 305 5.52 -7.62 -4.28
N LEU A 306 6.41 -8.28 -5.03
CA LEU A 306 6.80 -7.82 -6.36
C LEU A 306 5.75 -8.19 -7.41
N LYS A 307 5.11 -7.18 -8.01
CA LYS A 307 4.10 -7.39 -9.05
C LYS A 307 4.04 -6.29 -10.10
N ARG A 308 3.66 -6.68 -11.32
CA ARG A 308 3.24 -5.79 -12.39
C ARG A 308 1.96 -5.06 -11.99
N HIS A 309 1.92 -3.75 -12.23
CA HIS A 309 0.77 -2.92 -11.95
C HIS A 309 0.32 -2.17 -13.21
N HIS A 310 -0.97 -2.19 -13.54
CA HIS A 310 -1.49 -1.57 -14.76
C HIS A 310 -1.35 -0.04 -14.81
N THR A 311 -1.39 0.65 -13.67
CA THR A 311 -1.14 2.09 -13.56
C THR A 311 0.33 2.42 -13.25
N SER A 312 0.83 2.09 -12.06
CA SER A 312 2.21 2.44 -11.66
C SER A 312 3.31 1.63 -12.33
N TYR A 313 2.99 0.72 -13.24
CA TYR A 313 3.88 -0.25 -13.87
C TYR A 313 4.43 -1.32 -12.92
N LEU A 314 4.84 -0.96 -11.71
CA LEU A 314 5.33 -1.86 -10.68
C LEU A 314 4.59 -1.62 -9.35
N THR A 315 4.39 -2.68 -8.58
CA THR A 315 4.21 -2.60 -7.14
C THR A 315 5.44 -3.21 -6.49
N CYS A 316 6.05 -2.40 -5.64
CA CYS A 316 7.25 -2.68 -4.88
C CYS A 316 7.23 -1.72 -3.67
N ALA A 317 8.38 -1.31 -3.16
CA ALA A 317 8.56 -0.51 -1.95
C ALA A 317 7.80 0.82 -2.01
N LEU A 318 8.01 1.63 -3.05
CA LEU A 318 7.40 2.96 -3.15
C LEU A 318 5.87 2.88 -3.23
N LYS A 319 5.35 2.02 -4.12
CA LYS A 319 3.91 1.93 -4.40
C LYS A 319 3.09 1.41 -3.22
N ASN A 320 3.65 0.55 -2.36
CA ASN A 320 2.91 -0.06 -1.26
C ASN A 320 2.40 0.97 -0.23
N ASN A 321 3.05 2.12 -0.15
CA ASN A 321 2.68 3.24 0.73
C ASN A 321 1.32 3.86 0.38
N PHE A 322 0.78 3.64 -0.83
CA PHE A 322 -0.60 4.04 -1.17
C PHE A 322 -1.60 3.55 -0.14
N GLY A 323 -1.42 2.33 0.38
CA GLY A 323 -2.30 1.71 1.37
C GLY A 323 -2.36 2.44 2.72
N ALA A 324 -1.54 3.46 2.96
CA ALA A 324 -1.60 4.29 4.16
C ALA A 324 -2.23 5.67 3.92
N ILE A 325 -2.53 6.04 2.68
CA ILE A 325 -3.09 7.36 2.33
C ILE A 325 -4.61 7.33 2.46
N TYR A 326 -5.30 8.46 2.66
CA TYR A 326 -6.75 8.47 2.72
C TYR A 326 -7.39 8.02 1.39
N GLY A 327 -8.43 7.18 1.45
CA GLY A 327 -9.01 6.52 0.28
C GLY A 327 -9.42 7.48 -0.83
N ALA A 328 -10.08 8.59 -0.48
CA ALA A 328 -10.46 9.61 -1.46
C ALA A 328 -9.25 10.27 -2.16
N GLN A 329 -8.13 10.44 -1.47
CA GLN A 329 -6.91 11.00 -2.07
C GLN A 329 -6.19 9.99 -2.98
N ARG A 330 -6.22 8.69 -2.62
CA ARG A 330 -5.76 7.62 -3.54
C ARG A 330 -6.58 7.61 -4.83
N TRP A 331 -7.90 7.76 -4.70
CA TRP A 331 -8.82 7.78 -5.84
C TRP A 331 -8.61 9.01 -6.71
N ASP A 332 -8.47 10.19 -6.10
CA ASP A 332 -8.16 11.43 -6.83
C ASP A 332 -6.84 11.33 -7.62
N ALA A 333 -5.80 10.71 -7.06
CA ALA A 333 -4.54 10.48 -7.77
C ALA A 333 -4.74 9.64 -9.05
N HIS A 334 -5.52 8.55 -8.96
CA HIS A 334 -5.86 7.73 -10.13
C HIS A 334 -6.74 8.50 -11.12
N LEU A 335 -7.74 9.24 -10.64
CA LEU A 335 -8.64 10.02 -11.49
C LEU A 335 -7.90 11.09 -12.30
N ARG A 336 -7.03 11.87 -11.64
CA ARG A 336 -6.20 12.89 -12.30
C ARG A 336 -5.14 12.25 -13.21
N GLY A 337 -4.57 11.12 -12.78
CA GLY A 337 -3.56 10.39 -13.53
C GLY A 337 -4.09 9.76 -14.80
N GLU A 338 -5.09 8.90 -14.68
CA GLU A 338 -5.59 8.04 -15.74
C GLU A 338 -6.78 8.63 -16.50
N GLY A 339 -7.59 9.45 -15.84
CA GLY A 339 -8.87 9.90 -16.38
C GLY A 339 -9.96 8.83 -16.32
N LEU A 340 -11.23 9.29 -16.39
CA LEU A 340 -12.40 8.42 -16.26
C LEU A 340 -12.45 7.32 -17.33
N ASP A 341 -12.04 7.63 -18.56
CA ASP A 341 -12.15 6.69 -19.68
C ASP A 341 -11.25 5.47 -19.49
N LYS A 342 -10.02 5.69 -19.03
CA LYS A 342 -9.06 4.62 -18.73
C LYS A 342 -9.52 3.80 -17.51
N MET A 343 -10.09 4.45 -16.49
CA MET A 343 -10.59 3.78 -15.28
C MET A 343 -11.79 2.86 -15.54
N LYS A 344 -12.62 3.15 -16.55
CA LYS A 344 -13.75 2.29 -16.97
C LYS A 344 -13.32 1.02 -17.72
N ARG A 345 -12.04 0.86 -18.08
CA ARG A 345 -11.57 -0.29 -18.87
C ARG A 345 -11.06 -1.43 -17.99
N LYS A 346 -11.13 -2.65 -18.54
CA LYS A 346 -10.50 -3.85 -17.96
C LYS A 346 -8.98 -3.66 -17.85
N ALA A 347 -8.36 -4.26 -16.83
CA ALA A 347 -6.93 -4.08 -16.53
C ALA A 347 -5.99 -4.33 -17.73
N SER A 348 -6.26 -5.35 -18.55
CA SER A 348 -5.46 -5.69 -19.74
C SER A 348 -5.45 -4.60 -20.81
N VAL A 349 -6.54 -3.83 -20.92
CA VAL A 349 -6.67 -2.70 -21.84
C VAL A 349 -6.15 -1.43 -21.18
N ARG A 350 -6.51 -1.21 -19.91
CA ARG A 350 -6.10 -0.07 -19.09
C ARG A 350 -4.58 0.12 -19.09
N ALA A 351 -3.82 -0.97 -18.96
CA ALA A 351 -2.36 -0.93 -18.96
C ALA A 351 -1.75 -0.34 -20.25
N LYS A 352 -2.46 -0.42 -21.38
CA LYS A 352 -1.99 0.05 -22.70
C LYS A 352 -2.45 1.47 -23.06
N LEU A 353 -3.42 2.02 -22.32
CA LEU A 353 -3.96 3.34 -22.61
C LEU A 353 -3.07 4.46 -22.07
N PRO A 354 -2.99 5.60 -22.78
CA PRO A 354 -2.23 6.75 -22.31
C PRO A 354 -2.81 7.29 -20.99
N PHE A 355 -1.97 7.99 -20.23
CA PHE A 355 -2.39 8.74 -19.06
C PHE A 355 -3.05 10.06 -19.47
N ARG A 356 -4.02 10.52 -18.69
CA ARG A 356 -4.48 11.92 -18.73
C ARG A 356 -3.39 12.86 -18.22
N ASN A 357 -2.77 12.53 -17.09
CA ASN A 357 -1.66 13.28 -16.52
C ASN A 357 -0.68 12.32 -15.82
N ARG A 358 0.28 11.78 -16.60
CA ARG A 358 1.30 10.86 -16.08
C ARG A 358 2.12 11.52 -14.98
N ALA A 359 2.55 12.76 -15.19
CA ALA A 359 3.41 13.49 -14.25
C ALA A 359 2.75 13.63 -12.86
N HIS A 360 1.46 13.98 -12.79
CA HIS A 360 0.71 14.05 -11.54
C HIS A 360 0.72 12.72 -10.79
N PHE A 361 0.40 11.62 -11.47
CA PHE A 361 0.33 10.31 -10.82
C PHE A 361 1.71 9.83 -10.34
N MET A 362 2.76 10.03 -11.13
CA MET A 362 4.12 9.60 -10.77
C MET A 362 4.66 10.41 -9.58
N ARG A 363 4.40 11.72 -9.54
CA ARG A 363 4.69 12.58 -8.37
C ARG A 363 3.90 12.14 -7.15
N ALA A 364 2.59 11.97 -7.28
CA ALA A 364 1.75 11.52 -6.17
C ALA A 364 2.25 10.19 -5.59
N LEU A 365 2.72 9.26 -6.43
CA LEU A 365 3.28 7.99 -5.97
C LEU A 365 4.53 8.19 -5.11
N ALA A 366 5.47 9.01 -5.57
CA ALA A 366 6.68 9.33 -4.81
C ALA A 366 6.37 10.11 -3.52
N GLU A 367 5.50 11.11 -3.58
CA GLU A 367 5.13 11.93 -2.43
C GLU A 367 4.34 11.14 -1.38
N PHE A 368 3.49 10.19 -1.79
CA PHE A 368 2.82 9.27 -0.85
C PHE A 368 3.82 8.37 -0.13
N ALA A 369 4.89 7.93 -0.81
CA ALA A 369 5.97 7.20 -0.18
C ALA A 369 6.75 8.08 0.81
N ASP A 370 7.03 9.34 0.48
CA ASP A 370 7.67 10.31 1.39
C ASP A 370 6.79 10.67 2.61
N ALA A 371 5.47 10.69 2.45
CA ALA A 371 4.56 10.98 3.55
C ALA A 371 4.52 9.84 4.60
N VAL A 372 4.77 8.61 4.18
CA VAL A 372 4.83 7.41 5.02
C VAL A 372 6.25 7.15 5.53
N HIS A 373 7.23 7.23 4.63
CA HIS A 373 8.67 7.12 4.84
C HIS A 373 9.09 5.91 5.70
N PRO A 374 8.85 4.65 5.28
CA PRO A 374 9.29 3.47 6.01
C PRO A 374 10.80 3.45 6.25
N GLU A 375 11.23 2.85 7.36
CA GLU A 375 12.66 2.70 7.69
C GLU A 375 13.32 1.53 6.96
N LEU A 376 12.56 0.46 6.72
CA LEU A 376 13.02 -0.72 6.00
C LEU A 376 11.91 -1.23 5.10
N SER A 377 12.28 -1.60 3.88
CA SER A 377 11.41 -2.34 2.97
C SER A 377 11.97 -3.73 2.70
N ILE A 378 11.12 -4.74 2.79
CA ILE A 378 11.43 -6.15 2.50
C ILE A 378 10.50 -6.59 1.37
N VAL A 379 11.04 -6.75 0.17
CA VAL A 379 10.29 -7.17 -1.00
C VAL A 379 10.29 -8.69 -1.07
N ASP A 380 9.12 -9.28 -0.95
CA ASP A 380 8.93 -10.71 -1.20
C ASP A 380 8.71 -10.94 -2.70
N ALA A 381 9.72 -11.55 -3.33
CA ALA A 381 9.73 -11.93 -4.73
C ALA A 381 9.98 -13.44 -4.91
N ARG A 382 9.61 -14.30 -3.94
CA ARG A 382 9.69 -15.77 -4.11
C ARG A 382 8.81 -16.24 -5.28
N ALA A 383 7.65 -15.63 -5.45
CA ALA A 383 6.83 -15.63 -6.65
C ALA A 383 6.43 -14.19 -6.99
N ILE A 384 6.19 -13.93 -8.27
CA ILE A 384 5.84 -12.59 -8.77
C ILE A 384 4.62 -12.66 -9.69
N LEU A 385 3.88 -11.57 -9.77
CA LEU A 385 2.79 -11.43 -10.74
C LEU A 385 3.27 -10.57 -11.92
N THR A 386 3.52 -11.17 -13.08
CA THR A 386 4.12 -10.49 -14.24
C THR A 386 3.10 -9.81 -15.15
N ARG A 387 1.84 -10.25 -15.14
CA ARG A 387 0.78 -9.62 -15.97
C ARG A 387 -0.53 -9.49 -15.21
N GLY A 388 -1.34 -8.48 -15.56
CA GLY A 388 -2.72 -8.36 -15.10
C GLY A 388 -2.92 -7.83 -13.68
N GLY A 389 -1.87 -7.36 -12.99
CA GLY A 389 -1.96 -6.96 -11.58
C GLY A 389 -2.41 -5.52 -11.31
N PRO A 390 -2.94 -5.25 -10.10
CA PRO A 390 -3.61 -6.21 -9.23
C PRO A 390 -5.04 -6.41 -9.74
N THR A 391 -5.35 -7.56 -10.34
CA THR A 391 -6.73 -7.91 -10.72
C THR A 391 -7.08 -9.24 -10.09
N LYS A 392 -8.18 -9.28 -9.35
CA LYS A 392 -8.63 -10.48 -8.64
C LYS A 392 -8.74 -11.67 -9.61
N GLY A 393 -8.03 -12.76 -9.30
CA GLY A 393 -8.06 -14.01 -10.06
C GLY A 393 -7.56 -13.91 -11.50
N LYS A 394 -6.88 -12.81 -11.87
CA LYS A 394 -6.41 -12.56 -13.24
C LYS A 394 -4.96 -12.14 -13.22
N GLY A 395 -4.15 -12.83 -14.00
CA GLY A 395 -2.76 -12.47 -14.22
C GLY A 395 -1.85 -13.68 -14.37
N LYS A 396 -0.62 -13.43 -14.81
CA LYS A 396 0.40 -14.46 -14.96
C LYS A 396 1.27 -14.47 -13.71
N VAL A 397 1.19 -15.53 -12.92
CA VAL A 397 2.06 -15.75 -11.76
C VAL A 397 3.28 -16.54 -12.23
N VAL A 398 4.47 -16.09 -11.86
CA VAL A 398 5.72 -16.83 -12.01
C VAL A 398 6.18 -17.25 -10.62
N ARG A 399 6.36 -18.55 -10.42
CA ARG A 399 6.90 -19.16 -9.19
C ARG A 399 8.36 -19.53 -9.40
N GLY A 400 9.08 -19.84 -8.33
CA GLY A 400 10.50 -20.23 -8.40
C GLY A 400 11.45 -19.06 -8.67
N VAL A 401 10.99 -17.82 -8.46
CA VAL A 401 11.88 -16.65 -8.50
C VAL A 401 12.78 -16.66 -7.26
N ASN A 402 12.23 -17.08 -6.12
CA ASN A 402 12.96 -17.48 -4.92
C ASN A 402 13.93 -16.40 -4.40
N ARG A 403 13.48 -15.14 -4.40
CA ARG A 403 14.25 -13.99 -3.92
C ARG A 403 13.49 -13.16 -2.89
N MET A 404 14.20 -12.69 -1.87
CA MET A 404 13.77 -11.61 -0.99
C MET A 404 14.80 -10.48 -1.05
N ILE A 405 14.35 -9.23 -1.10
CA ILE A 405 15.23 -8.08 -1.26
C ILE A 405 14.97 -7.07 -0.15
N PHE A 406 16.02 -6.63 0.54
CA PHE A 406 15.95 -5.79 1.73
C PHE A 406 16.71 -4.49 1.48
N SER A 407 16.10 -3.35 1.81
CA SER A 407 16.81 -2.06 1.86
C SER A 407 15.99 -0.99 2.57
N GLY A 408 16.67 -0.05 3.24
CA GLY A 408 16.07 1.23 3.66
C GLY A 408 16.03 2.27 2.54
N ASP A 409 16.59 1.98 1.37
CA ASP A 409 16.58 2.83 0.18
C ASP A 409 15.48 2.36 -0.79
N MET A 410 14.32 3.04 -0.77
CA MET A 410 13.17 2.61 -1.57
C MET A 410 13.37 2.79 -3.08
N VAL A 411 14.23 3.74 -3.50
CA VAL A 411 14.49 4.02 -4.93
C VAL A 411 15.36 2.92 -5.51
N ALA A 412 16.48 2.61 -4.84
CA ALA A 412 17.37 1.52 -5.22
C ALA A 412 16.64 0.17 -5.21
N LEU A 413 15.77 -0.05 -4.23
CA LEU A 413 15.00 -1.26 -4.10
C LEU A 413 13.98 -1.44 -5.25
N ASP A 414 13.21 -0.40 -5.59
CA ASP A 414 12.31 -0.45 -6.76
C ASP A 414 13.08 -0.59 -8.07
N LEU A 415 14.22 0.10 -8.22
CA LEU A 415 15.09 -0.01 -9.39
C LEU A 415 15.60 -1.44 -9.56
N TYR A 416 16.16 -2.03 -8.51
CA TYR A 416 16.67 -3.40 -8.53
C TYR A 416 15.55 -4.42 -8.80
N CYS A 417 14.42 -4.29 -8.12
CA CYS A 417 13.27 -5.18 -8.33
C CYS A 417 12.64 -5.03 -9.73
N SER A 418 12.76 -3.87 -10.37
CA SER A 418 12.34 -3.69 -11.76
C SER A 418 13.18 -4.51 -12.74
N MET A 419 14.49 -4.61 -12.51
CA MET A 419 15.39 -5.45 -13.31
C MET A 419 15.08 -6.94 -13.11
N ILE A 420 14.65 -7.35 -11.91
CA ILE A 420 14.11 -8.69 -11.68
C ILE A 420 12.84 -8.89 -12.51
N MET A 421 11.90 -7.93 -12.51
CA MET A 421 10.68 -8.03 -13.31
C MET A 421 10.96 -8.16 -14.82
N GLU A 422 11.92 -7.41 -15.37
CA GLU A 422 12.35 -7.52 -16.78
C GLU A 422 12.78 -8.94 -17.15
N GLN A 423 13.43 -9.68 -16.24
CA GLN A 423 13.86 -11.07 -16.49
C GLN A 423 12.68 -12.03 -16.73
N TYR A 424 11.47 -11.68 -16.27
CA TYR A 424 10.29 -12.57 -16.30
C TYR A 424 9.09 -12.00 -17.08
N ASP A 425 9.14 -10.74 -17.51
CA ASP A 425 8.13 -10.10 -18.38
C ASP A 425 8.82 -9.36 -19.52
N ASP A 426 8.82 -9.99 -20.70
CA ASP A 426 9.29 -9.45 -21.97
C ASP A 426 8.61 -8.14 -22.41
N THR A 427 7.46 -7.80 -21.80
CA THR A 427 6.74 -6.54 -22.05
C THR A 427 7.00 -5.46 -21.01
N TYR A 428 7.85 -5.74 -20.02
CA TYR A 428 8.24 -4.81 -18.98
C TYR A 428 9.62 -4.23 -19.29
N THR A 429 9.80 -2.93 -19.06
CA THR A 429 11.12 -2.32 -18.97
C THR A 429 11.24 -1.44 -17.73
N THR A 430 12.43 -1.37 -17.15
CA THR A 430 12.79 -0.48 -16.03
C THR A 430 12.52 0.98 -16.38
N GLU A 431 12.69 1.37 -17.66
CA GLU A 431 12.33 2.71 -18.15
C GLU A 431 10.88 3.11 -17.88
N MET A 432 9.96 2.14 -17.75
CA MET A 432 8.56 2.44 -17.45
C MET A 432 8.39 3.12 -16.08
N ILE A 433 9.24 2.78 -15.11
CA ILE A 433 9.17 3.27 -13.73
C ILE A 433 10.07 4.46 -13.43
N MET A 434 11.05 4.75 -14.31
CA MET A 434 11.96 5.88 -14.15
C MET A 434 11.29 7.22 -13.83
N PRO A 435 10.10 7.56 -14.37
CA PRO A 435 9.43 8.80 -14.00
C PRO A 435 9.13 8.93 -12.50
N TYR A 436 8.64 7.90 -11.82
CA TYR A 436 8.39 8.01 -10.39
C TYR A 436 9.65 7.82 -9.56
N LEU A 437 10.64 7.07 -10.06
CA LEU A 437 11.94 6.93 -9.39
C LEU A 437 12.68 8.26 -9.33
N ARG A 438 12.66 9.05 -10.41
CA ARG A 438 13.26 10.39 -10.44
C ARG A 438 12.60 11.34 -9.45
N GLU A 439 11.27 11.30 -9.35
CA GLU A 439 10.51 12.11 -8.37
C GLU A 439 10.84 11.66 -6.93
N ALA A 440 10.93 10.35 -6.68
CA ALA A 440 11.30 9.81 -5.37
C ALA A 440 12.75 10.13 -4.97
N HIS A 441 13.69 10.03 -5.92
CA HIS A 441 15.08 10.42 -5.74
C HIS A 441 15.20 11.92 -5.40
N ALA A 442 14.47 12.79 -6.11
CA ALA A 442 14.46 14.23 -5.84
C ALA A 442 13.88 14.58 -4.45
N LEU A 443 13.05 13.71 -3.88
CA LEU A 443 12.56 13.82 -2.49
C LEU A 443 13.55 13.26 -1.46
N GLY A 444 14.68 12.69 -1.89
CA GLY A 444 15.69 12.09 -1.02
C GLY A 444 15.31 10.71 -0.50
N LEU A 445 14.41 9.99 -1.18
CA LEU A 445 13.96 8.65 -0.75
C LEU A 445 14.94 7.53 -1.12
N GLY A 446 16.01 7.85 -1.84
CA GLY A 446 17.00 6.85 -2.22
C GLY A 446 17.83 7.16 -3.46
N ARG A 447 18.70 6.21 -3.84
CA ARG A 447 19.63 6.31 -4.98
C ARG A 447 19.02 5.79 -6.27
N LEU A 448 19.26 6.53 -7.36
CA LEU A 448 18.83 6.18 -8.70
C LEU A 448 19.91 5.42 -9.50
N ASP A 449 21.11 5.31 -8.95
CA ASP A 449 22.23 4.56 -9.50
C ASP A 449 22.64 3.45 -8.52
N LEU A 450 22.60 2.20 -8.96
CA LEU A 450 22.99 1.05 -8.15
C LEU A 450 24.50 1.03 -7.85
N GLN A 451 25.34 1.79 -8.57
CA GLN A 451 26.75 1.96 -8.22
C GLN A 451 26.94 2.77 -6.92
N GLU A 452 25.95 3.58 -6.53
CA GLU A 452 25.90 4.31 -5.26
C GLU A 452 25.36 3.45 -4.09
N VAL A 453 25.09 2.17 -4.33
CA VAL A 453 24.52 1.22 -3.38
C VAL A 453 25.52 0.09 -3.13
N GLU A 454 25.62 -0.37 -1.89
CA GLU A 454 26.35 -1.59 -1.56
C GLU A 454 25.42 -2.79 -1.73
N LEU A 455 25.56 -3.49 -2.85
CA LEU A 455 24.77 -4.67 -3.19
C LEU A 455 25.40 -5.93 -2.59
N ILE A 456 24.65 -6.61 -1.72
CA ILE A 456 25.02 -7.90 -1.13
C ILE A 456 24.09 -8.96 -1.70
N LYS A 457 24.65 -10.06 -2.24
CA LYS A 457 23.87 -11.21 -2.71
C LYS A 457 24.27 -12.45 -1.95
N ILE A 458 23.30 -13.11 -1.33
CA ILE A 458 23.53 -14.33 -0.55
C ILE A 458 22.50 -15.41 -0.90
N LYS A 459 22.85 -16.66 -0.60
CA LYS A 459 21.96 -17.81 -0.73
C LYS A 459 21.63 -18.35 0.66
N ALA A 460 20.37 -18.72 0.90
CA ALA A 460 19.86 -19.23 2.17
C ALA A 460 19.07 -20.51 1.97
#